data_AF-A0A930LJI0-F1
#
_entry.id   AF-A0A930LJI0-F1
#
_cell.length_a   1.000
_cell.length_b   1.000
_cell.length_c   1.000
_cell.angle_alpha   90.00
_cell.angle_beta   90.00
_cell.angle_gamma   90.00
#
_symmetry.space_group_name_H-M   'P 1'
#
loop_
_entity.id
_entity.type
_entity.pdbx_description
1 polymer ?
#
loop_
_entity_poly.entity_id
_entity_poly.type
_entity_poly.pdbx_seq_one_letter_code
_entity_poly.pdbx_strand_id
1 'polypeptide(L)'
;MSFSSVEFTRAPEVSVEFAGRVRGLLCASALGDALGYPLELLSAEQIAECAPKPWESAFGELLVSDDTQLTCFTLDGLTEVLEWNNEGAAADELACLWLAYLRWFRGIGDVLPESAPFSLDREIDGSAELTARRGPGAATLRALGAGEMQLVSKSVNPDALGSGALVRAAALGVLPVAQ
;
A
#
# COMPACT_ATOMS: atom_id res chain seq x y z
N MET A 1 36.51 16.54 -14.01
CA MET A 1 35.53 17.05 -13.02
C MET A 1 35.24 15.89 -12.08
N SER A 2 35.58 16.03 -10.81
CA SER A 2 35.37 14.99 -9.79
C SER A 2 34.07 15.32 -9.07
N PHE A 3 33.03 14.51 -9.28
CA PHE A 3 31.83 14.60 -8.46
C PHE A 3 32.12 13.90 -7.14
N SER A 4 31.98 14.63 -6.03
CA SER A 4 32.05 14.08 -4.68
C SER A 4 30.82 13.18 -4.48
N SER A 5 31.03 11.90 -4.18
CA SER A 5 29.96 10.93 -3.88
C SER A 5 29.18 11.24 -2.60
N VAL A 6 29.54 12.31 -1.88
CA VAL A 6 29.03 12.63 -0.54
C VAL A 6 27.74 13.48 -0.58
N GLU A 7 27.38 14.08 -1.71
CA GLU A 7 26.18 14.94 -1.81
C GLU A 7 24.87 14.19 -2.01
N PHE A 8 24.89 12.92 -2.44
CA PHE A 8 23.67 12.13 -2.69
C PHE A 8 23.10 11.42 -1.46
N THR A 9 23.82 11.38 -0.35
CA THR A 9 23.47 10.55 0.83
C THR A 9 22.92 11.34 2.02
N ARG A 10 22.62 12.64 1.88
CA ARG A 10 21.91 13.36 2.94
C ARG A 10 20.42 13.09 2.81
N ALA A 11 19.91 12.19 3.65
CA ALA A 11 18.49 12.18 3.97
C ALA A 11 18.10 13.61 4.39
N PRO A 12 17.07 14.22 3.78
CA PRO A 12 16.64 15.55 4.17
C PRO A 12 16.33 15.57 5.66
N GLU A 13 16.72 16.63 6.38
CA GLU A 13 16.27 16.80 7.76
C GLU A 13 14.74 16.89 7.76
N VAL A 14 14.10 15.83 8.23
CA VAL A 14 12.65 15.76 8.32
C VAL A 14 12.22 16.57 9.54
N SER A 15 11.49 17.66 9.31
CA SER A 15 10.94 18.45 10.41
C SER A 15 9.91 17.65 11.22
N VAL A 16 9.78 17.95 12.51
CA VAL A 16 8.77 17.31 13.39
C VAL A 16 7.36 17.54 12.83
N GLU A 17 7.10 18.69 12.23
CA GLU A 17 5.84 19.02 11.57
C GLU A 17 5.57 18.14 10.35
N PHE A 18 6.60 17.82 9.55
CA PHE A 18 6.44 16.90 8.42
C PHE A 18 6.13 15.48 8.90
N ALA A 19 6.89 14.96 9.86
CA ALA A 19 6.62 13.64 10.44
C ALA A 19 5.20 13.58 11.04
N GLY A 20 4.76 14.66 11.70
CA GLY A 20 3.40 14.80 12.21
C GLY A 20 2.34 14.76 11.11
N ARG A 21 2.57 15.42 9.97
CA ARG A 21 1.66 15.39 8.80
C ARG A 21 1.58 14.00 8.16
N VAL A 22 2.72 13.33 8.00
CA VAL A 22 2.78 11.95 7.47
C VAL A 22 1.98 11.02 8.37
N ARG A 23 2.24 11.06 9.68
CA ARG A 23 1.50 10.24 10.65
C ARG A 23 0.00 10.57 10.64
N GLY A 24 -0.35 11.85 10.61
CA GLY A 24 -1.74 12.30 10.53
C GLY A 24 -2.47 11.77 9.30
N LEU A 25 -1.81 11.82 8.12
CA LEU A 25 -2.32 11.24 6.88
C LEU A 25 -2.56 9.74 7.05
N LEU A 26 -1.55 8.97 7.48
CA LEU A 26 -1.66 7.51 7.59
C LEU A 26 -2.74 7.09 8.59
N CYS A 27 -2.82 7.74 9.76
CA CYS A 27 -3.86 7.46 10.74
C CYS A 27 -5.26 7.82 10.22
N ALA A 28 -5.41 8.95 9.52
CA ALA A 28 -6.69 9.36 8.97
C ALA A 28 -7.14 8.45 7.83
N SER A 29 -6.22 8.03 6.96
CA SER A 29 -6.48 7.06 5.91
C SER A 29 -6.91 5.71 6.48
N ALA A 30 -6.20 5.18 7.48
CA ALA A 30 -6.56 3.91 8.12
C ALA A 30 -7.90 4.00 8.87
N LEU A 31 -8.20 5.14 9.50
CA LEU A 31 -9.50 5.36 10.13
C LEU A 31 -10.62 5.44 9.08
N GLY A 32 -10.39 6.14 7.96
CA GLY A 32 -11.35 6.23 6.87
C GLY A 32 -11.67 4.87 6.26
N ASP A 33 -10.63 4.06 6.02
CA ASP A 33 -10.75 2.66 5.60
C ASP A 33 -11.55 1.84 6.63
N ALA A 34 -11.14 1.83 7.90
CA ALA A 34 -11.81 1.02 8.91
C ALA A 34 -13.29 1.40 9.15
N LEU A 35 -13.65 2.67 8.96
CA LEU A 35 -15.03 3.14 9.00
C LEU A 35 -15.81 2.82 7.72
N GLY A 36 -15.14 2.81 6.57
CA GLY A 36 -15.75 2.56 5.25
C GLY A 36 -15.89 1.08 4.92
N TYR A 37 -14.97 0.22 5.36
CA TYR A 37 -14.92 -1.19 5.02
C TYR A 37 -16.22 -1.96 5.35
N PRO A 38 -16.86 -1.78 6.52
CA PRO A 38 -18.15 -2.41 6.82
C PRO A 38 -19.30 -1.96 5.90
N LEU A 39 -19.13 -0.86 5.17
CA LEU A 39 -20.13 -0.23 4.33
C LEU A 39 -19.93 -0.50 2.83
N GLU A 40 -18.79 -1.06 2.42
CA GLU A 40 -18.32 -1.10 1.03
C GLU A 40 -19.32 -1.73 0.03
N LEU A 41 -20.13 -2.68 0.51
CA LEU A 41 -21.11 -3.41 -0.31
C LEU A 41 -22.56 -2.98 -0.08
N LEU A 42 -22.79 -1.95 0.73
CA LEU A 42 -24.11 -1.44 1.02
C LEU A 42 -24.53 -0.38 0.00
N SER A 43 -25.81 -0.38 -0.37
CA SER A 43 -26.41 0.72 -1.13
C SER A 43 -26.53 1.98 -0.27
N ALA A 44 -26.70 3.14 -0.91
CA ALA A 44 -26.90 4.39 -0.18
C ALA A 44 -28.11 4.34 0.77
N GLU A 45 -29.19 3.66 0.37
CA GLU A 45 -30.37 3.42 1.19
C GLU A 45 -30.04 2.54 2.41
N GLN A 46 -29.28 1.45 2.21
CA GLN A 46 -28.86 0.58 3.31
C GLN A 46 -27.95 1.31 4.29
N ILE A 47 -27.02 2.14 3.81
CA ILE A 47 -26.17 2.98 4.66
C ILE A 47 -27.02 3.99 5.46
N ALA A 48 -28.02 4.60 4.82
CA ALA A 48 -28.92 5.53 5.48
C ALA A 48 -29.78 4.84 6.56
N GLU A 49 -30.24 3.62 6.31
CA GLU A 49 -31.00 2.79 7.25
C GLU A 49 -30.18 2.34 8.45
N CYS A 50 -28.89 2.03 8.26
CA CYS A 50 -27.96 1.75 9.36
C CYS A 50 -27.87 2.92 10.36
N ALA A 51 -28.25 4.14 9.93
CA ALA A 51 -28.30 5.35 10.73
C ALA A 51 -27.09 5.43 11.68
N PRO A 52 -25.85 5.47 11.14
CA PRO A 52 -24.63 5.18 11.89
C PRO A 52 -24.61 6.00 13.17
N LYS A 53 -24.99 5.34 14.27
CA LYS A 53 -24.92 5.84 15.66
C LYS A 53 -23.43 6.03 15.99
N PRO A 54 -23.00 6.49 17.19
CA PRO A 54 -21.57 6.61 17.49
C PRO A 54 -20.84 5.37 16.99
N TRP A 55 -19.87 5.58 16.11
CA TRP A 55 -19.24 4.62 15.19
C TRP A 55 -18.81 3.31 15.91
N GLU A 56 -18.42 3.43 17.18
CA GLU A 56 -18.13 2.34 18.14
C GLU A 56 -19.29 1.34 18.30
N SER A 57 -20.53 1.85 18.33
CA SER A 57 -21.75 1.07 18.53
C SER A 57 -22.35 0.52 17.23
N ALA A 58 -21.93 1.05 16.08
CA ALA A 58 -22.50 0.70 14.77
C ALA A 58 -21.72 -0.42 14.05
N PHE A 59 -20.40 -0.51 14.26
CA PHE A 59 -19.54 -1.37 13.43
C PHE A 59 -18.64 -2.35 14.21
N GLY A 60 -18.75 -2.44 15.54
CA GLY A 60 -17.96 -3.38 16.33
C GLY A 60 -16.47 -2.98 16.36
N GLU A 61 -15.59 -3.98 16.22
CA GLU A 61 -14.14 -3.74 16.12
C GLU A 61 -13.80 -3.05 14.79
N LEU A 62 -13.01 -1.97 14.85
CA LEU A 62 -12.55 -1.25 13.67
C LEU A 62 -11.40 -2.01 13.02
N LEU A 63 -11.71 -2.69 11.92
CA LEU A 63 -10.78 -3.49 11.14
C LEU A 63 -10.36 -2.75 9.87
N VAL A 64 -9.06 -2.76 9.56
CA VAL A 64 -8.55 -2.20 8.31
C VAL A 64 -8.64 -3.20 7.15
N SER A 65 -8.89 -2.73 5.93
CA SER A 65 -9.03 -3.56 4.72
C SER A 65 -7.76 -3.55 3.85
N ASP A 66 -7.83 -4.15 2.66
CA ASP A 66 -6.76 -4.15 1.68
C ASP A 66 -6.29 -2.73 1.33
N ASP A 67 -7.14 -1.71 1.45
CA ASP A 67 -6.78 -0.31 1.26
C ASP A 67 -5.63 0.13 2.19
N THR A 68 -5.77 -0.05 3.51
CA THR A 68 -4.69 0.25 4.45
C THR A 68 -3.53 -0.72 4.30
N GLN A 69 -3.82 -2.02 4.14
CA GLN A 69 -2.78 -3.04 4.05
C GLN A 69 -1.85 -2.74 2.87
N LEU A 70 -2.40 -2.58 1.66
CA LEU A 70 -1.63 -2.23 0.47
C LEU A 70 -0.98 -0.86 0.58
N THR A 71 -1.55 0.11 1.30
CA THR A 71 -0.88 1.38 1.60
C THR A 71 0.38 1.17 2.43
N CYS A 72 0.33 0.32 3.46
CA CYS A 72 1.51 -0.02 4.26
C CYS A 72 2.56 -0.79 3.44
N PHE A 73 2.14 -1.72 2.58
CA PHE A 73 3.06 -2.42 1.66
C PHE A 73 3.66 -1.48 0.60
N THR A 74 2.95 -0.43 0.16
CA THR A 74 3.53 0.65 -0.68
C THR A 74 4.69 1.32 0.05
N LEU A 75 4.48 1.71 1.32
CA LEU A 75 5.52 2.35 2.12
C LEU A 75 6.72 1.42 2.36
N ASP A 76 6.47 0.15 2.65
CA ASP A 76 7.52 -0.85 2.82
C ASP A 76 8.35 -1.05 1.54
N GLY A 77 7.72 -1.13 0.37
CA GLY A 77 8.43 -1.17 -0.91
C GLY A 77 9.28 0.09 -1.17
N LEU A 78 8.82 1.27 -0.74
CA LEU A 78 9.60 2.51 -0.84
C LEU A 78 10.75 2.55 0.18
N THR A 79 10.56 1.98 1.37
CA THR A 79 11.65 1.79 2.33
C THR A 79 12.72 0.86 1.75
N GLU A 80 12.33 -0.22 1.08
CA GLU A 80 13.26 -1.12 0.39
C GLU A 80 14.08 -0.36 -0.67
N VAL A 81 13.47 0.51 -1.48
CA VAL A 81 14.22 1.37 -2.42
C VAL A 81 15.30 2.20 -1.72
N LEU A 82 14.97 2.82 -0.58
CA LEU A 82 15.90 3.66 0.16
C LEU A 82 17.04 2.84 0.77
N GLU A 83 16.76 1.65 1.28
CA GLU A 83 17.77 0.73 1.84
C GLU A 83 18.82 0.37 0.78
N TRP A 84 18.37 -0.10 -0.39
CA TRP A 84 19.26 -0.46 -1.50
C TRP A 84 20.10 0.73 -1.99
N ASN A 85 19.47 1.90 -2.16
CA ASN A 85 20.18 3.11 -2.56
C ASN A 85 21.22 3.54 -1.52
N ASN A 86 20.92 3.43 -0.22
CA ASN A 86 21.87 3.74 0.86
C ASN A 86 23.04 2.75 0.92
N GLU A 87 22.85 1.52 0.44
CA GLU A 87 23.91 0.52 0.25
C GLU A 87 24.72 0.73 -1.05
N GLY A 88 24.35 1.73 -1.85
CA GLY A 88 25.01 2.03 -3.13
C GLY A 88 24.58 1.11 -4.27
N ALA A 89 23.49 0.37 -4.10
CA ALA A 89 22.88 -0.45 -5.13
C ALA A 89 21.72 0.30 -5.80
N ALA A 90 21.59 0.16 -7.12
CA ALA A 90 20.42 0.70 -7.82
C ALA A 90 19.17 -0.12 -7.44
N ALA A 91 18.08 0.58 -7.14
CA ALA A 91 16.76 -0.01 -6.91
C ALA A 91 15.78 0.45 -7.99
N ASP A 92 15.01 -0.48 -8.54
CA ASP A 92 13.86 -0.17 -9.40
C ASP A 92 12.63 0.00 -8.50
N GLU A 93 12.10 1.22 -8.44
CA GLU A 93 11.01 1.55 -7.53
C GLU A 93 9.72 0.80 -7.85
N LEU A 94 9.45 0.58 -9.14
CA LEU A 94 8.26 -0.16 -9.57
C LEU A 94 8.40 -1.64 -9.22
N ALA A 95 9.60 -2.21 -9.35
CA ALA A 95 9.88 -3.58 -8.95
C ALA A 95 9.74 -3.76 -7.43
N CYS A 96 10.30 -2.86 -6.61
CA CYS A 96 10.16 -2.93 -5.15
C CYS A 96 8.69 -2.85 -4.70
N LEU A 97 7.91 -1.92 -5.26
CA LEU A 97 6.48 -1.83 -5.00
C LEU A 97 5.73 -3.10 -5.41
N TRP A 98 6.02 -3.64 -6.59
CA TRP A 98 5.39 -4.85 -7.08
C TRP A 98 5.72 -6.05 -6.19
N LEU A 99 6.99 -6.24 -5.82
CA LEU A 99 7.43 -7.33 -4.94
C LEU A 99 6.77 -7.22 -3.55
N ALA A 100 6.61 -6.02 -3.00
CA ALA A 100 5.86 -5.80 -1.77
C ALA A 100 4.39 -6.25 -1.91
N TYR A 101 3.72 -5.94 -3.02
CA TYR A 101 2.35 -6.42 -3.24
C TYR A 101 2.27 -7.93 -3.44
N LEU A 102 3.29 -8.58 -4.02
CA LEU A 102 3.35 -10.05 -4.07
C LEU A 102 3.52 -10.67 -2.68
N ARG A 103 4.30 -10.04 -1.78
CA ARG A 103 4.39 -10.45 -0.37
C ARG A 103 3.04 -10.36 0.32
N TRP A 104 2.32 -9.25 0.16
CA TRP A 104 0.96 -9.09 0.67
C TRP A 104 -0.01 -10.14 0.11
N PHE A 105 0.01 -10.38 -1.21
CA PHE A 105 -0.83 -11.37 -1.88
C PHE A 105 -0.63 -12.79 -1.31
N ARG A 106 0.62 -13.18 -1.10
CA ARG A 106 0.96 -14.42 -0.40
C ARG A 106 0.50 -14.40 1.06
N GLY A 107 0.66 -13.28 1.74
CA GLY A 107 0.25 -13.08 3.14
C GLY A 107 -1.24 -13.29 3.37
N ILE A 108 -2.10 -12.81 2.47
CA ILE A 108 -3.56 -13.03 2.52
C ILE A 108 -3.99 -14.45 2.10
N GLY A 109 -3.03 -15.36 1.90
CA GLY A 109 -3.24 -16.77 1.61
C GLY A 109 -3.41 -17.12 0.14
N ASP A 110 -3.21 -16.18 -0.80
CA ASP A 110 -3.24 -16.52 -2.22
C ASP A 110 -1.91 -17.15 -2.68
N VAL A 111 -2.00 -17.95 -3.75
CA VAL A 111 -0.86 -18.71 -4.29
C VAL A 111 -0.34 -18.02 -5.54
N LEU A 112 0.95 -17.70 -5.52
CA LEU A 112 1.66 -17.17 -6.70
C LEU A 112 1.97 -18.29 -7.69
N PRO A 113 1.95 -18.03 -9.00
CA PRO A 113 2.42 -18.99 -9.99
C PRO A 113 3.93 -19.25 -9.82
N GLU A 114 4.41 -20.42 -10.23
CA GLU A 114 5.84 -20.79 -10.14
C GLU A 114 6.76 -19.83 -10.91
N SER A 115 6.23 -19.11 -11.91
CA SER A 115 6.94 -18.11 -12.69
C SER A 115 7.09 -16.75 -11.99
N ALA A 116 6.36 -16.51 -10.89
CA ALA A 116 6.47 -15.26 -10.15
C ALA A 116 7.89 -15.12 -9.55
N PRO A 117 8.45 -13.90 -9.50
CA PRO A 117 9.74 -13.71 -8.88
C PRO A 117 9.66 -14.01 -7.38
N PHE A 118 10.79 -14.42 -6.83
CA PHE A 118 10.95 -14.51 -5.39
C PHE A 118 11.10 -13.11 -4.80
N SER A 119 10.29 -12.80 -3.78
CA SER A 119 10.46 -11.62 -2.92
C SER A 119 10.98 -12.04 -1.55
N LEU A 120 12.01 -11.36 -1.07
CA LEU A 120 12.56 -11.57 0.27
C LEU A 120 11.56 -11.12 1.34
N ASP A 121 11.38 -11.96 2.36
CA ASP A 121 10.48 -11.66 3.46
C ASP A 121 10.96 -10.43 4.26
N ARG A 122 10.01 -9.62 4.72
CA ARG A 122 10.24 -8.42 5.54
C ARG A 122 9.39 -8.47 6.81
N GLU A 123 9.75 -7.65 7.80
CA GLU A 123 9.08 -7.66 9.12
C GLU A 123 7.56 -7.46 9.01
N ILE A 124 7.11 -6.61 8.08
CA ILE A 124 5.69 -6.32 7.85
C ILE A 124 4.87 -7.56 7.43
N ASP A 125 5.51 -8.55 6.81
CA ASP A 125 4.85 -9.77 6.30
C ASP A 125 4.31 -10.64 7.44
N GLY A 126 4.89 -10.54 8.65
CA GLY A 126 4.45 -11.28 9.83
C GLY A 126 3.22 -10.67 10.53
N SER A 127 2.73 -9.51 10.09
CA SER A 127 1.60 -8.84 10.71
C SER A 127 0.28 -9.45 10.27
N ALA A 128 -0.41 -10.15 11.19
CA ALA A 128 -1.73 -10.71 10.93
C ALA A 128 -2.77 -9.64 10.54
N GLU A 129 -2.64 -8.43 11.07
CA GLU A 129 -3.53 -7.31 10.70
C GLU A 129 -3.26 -6.84 9.26
N LEU A 130 -2.00 -6.87 8.82
CA LEU A 130 -1.63 -6.40 7.47
C LEU A 130 -1.74 -7.47 6.39
N THR A 131 -2.05 -8.71 6.78
CA THR A 131 -2.15 -9.88 5.89
C THR A 131 -3.48 -10.62 6.04
N ALA A 132 -4.46 -10.00 6.68
CA ALA A 132 -5.81 -10.56 6.75
C ALA A 132 -6.59 -10.29 5.45
N ARG A 133 -7.19 -11.33 4.87
CA ARG A 133 -7.99 -11.21 3.64
C ARG A 133 -9.28 -10.40 3.88
N ARG A 134 -9.23 -9.09 3.62
CA ARG A 134 -10.33 -8.13 3.85
C ARG A 134 -10.43 -7.15 2.69
N GLY A 135 -11.55 -7.17 1.97
CA GLY A 135 -11.80 -6.25 0.85
C GLY A 135 -11.02 -6.45 -0.48
N PRO A 136 -10.17 -7.48 -0.70
CA PRO A 136 -9.24 -7.46 -1.83
C PRO A 136 -9.94 -7.32 -3.18
N GLY A 137 -9.67 -6.20 -3.86
CA GLY A 137 -10.27 -5.91 -5.16
C GLY A 137 -9.92 -6.95 -6.23
N ALA A 138 -10.90 -7.41 -7.00
CA ALA A 138 -10.72 -8.46 -8.01
C ALA A 138 -9.67 -8.12 -9.08
N ALA A 139 -9.57 -6.84 -9.48
CA ALA A 139 -8.54 -6.39 -10.42
C ALA A 139 -7.13 -6.52 -9.81
N THR A 140 -6.95 -6.15 -8.54
CA THR A 140 -5.68 -6.31 -7.81
C THR A 140 -5.29 -7.78 -7.73
N LEU A 141 -6.20 -8.65 -7.30
CA LEU A 141 -5.96 -10.09 -7.21
C LEU A 141 -5.59 -10.69 -8.57
N ARG A 142 -6.30 -10.32 -9.64
CA ARG A 142 -6.00 -10.80 -10.99
C ARG A 142 -4.65 -10.32 -11.50
N ALA A 143 -4.27 -9.07 -11.21
CA ALA A 143 -2.98 -8.50 -11.60
C ALA A 143 -1.81 -9.20 -10.88
N LEU A 144 -1.92 -9.41 -9.57
CA LEU A 144 -0.88 -10.06 -8.77
C LEU A 144 -0.81 -11.57 -9.06
N GLY A 145 -1.95 -12.23 -9.21
CA GLY A 145 -2.05 -13.65 -9.55
C GLY A 145 -1.50 -14.00 -10.94
N ALA A 146 -1.32 -13.02 -11.83
CA ALA A 146 -0.63 -13.23 -13.10
C ALA A 146 0.87 -13.52 -12.90
N GLY A 147 1.46 -13.12 -11.76
CA GLY A 147 2.89 -13.30 -11.47
C GLY A 147 3.82 -12.50 -12.38
N GLU A 148 3.28 -11.61 -13.23
CA GLU A 148 4.02 -10.71 -14.11
C GLU A 148 3.82 -9.26 -13.67
N MET A 149 4.88 -8.46 -13.72
CA MET A 149 4.79 -7.02 -13.49
C MET A 149 3.91 -6.38 -14.57
N GLN A 150 2.91 -5.63 -14.15
CA GLN A 150 1.96 -4.97 -15.05
C GLN A 150 2.44 -3.56 -15.40
N LEU A 151 2.17 -3.13 -16.63
CA LEU A 151 2.44 -1.77 -17.10
C LEU A 151 1.16 -1.14 -17.63
N VAL A 152 1.10 0.19 -17.71
CA VAL A 152 -0.04 0.90 -18.31
C VAL A 152 -0.30 0.41 -19.75
N SER A 153 0.76 0.14 -20.52
CA SER A 153 0.67 -0.39 -21.89
C SER A 153 0.39 -1.90 -21.97
N LYS A 154 0.55 -2.63 -20.86
CA LYS A 154 0.41 -4.09 -20.78
C LYS A 154 -0.20 -4.44 -19.42
N SER A 155 -1.51 -4.24 -19.31
CA SER A 155 -2.31 -4.56 -18.12
C SER A 155 -3.27 -5.71 -18.44
N VAL A 156 -3.37 -6.69 -17.53
CA VAL A 156 -4.41 -7.72 -17.57
C VAL A 156 -5.82 -7.18 -17.26
N ASN A 157 -5.90 -5.93 -16.78
CA ASN A 157 -7.13 -5.23 -16.43
C ASN A 157 -7.20 -3.83 -17.10
N PRO A 158 -7.24 -3.72 -18.44
CA PRO A 158 -7.22 -2.42 -19.12
C PRO A 158 -8.44 -1.55 -18.84
N ASP A 159 -9.59 -2.17 -18.54
CA ASP A 159 -10.87 -1.49 -18.31
C ASP A 159 -11.21 -1.34 -16.82
N ALA A 160 -10.28 -1.64 -15.90
CA ALA A 160 -10.55 -1.53 -14.47
C ALA A 160 -10.67 -0.06 -14.03
N LEU A 161 -11.80 0.28 -13.41
CA LEU A 161 -12.12 1.63 -12.91
C LEU A 161 -12.20 1.68 -11.37
N GLY A 162 -11.64 0.67 -10.69
CA GLY A 162 -11.67 0.60 -9.23
C GLY A 162 -10.80 1.66 -8.55
N SER A 163 -11.12 1.98 -7.31
CA SER A 163 -10.44 3.01 -6.50
C SER A 163 -9.10 2.56 -5.91
N GLY A 164 -8.81 1.25 -5.85
CA GLY A 164 -7.68 0.73 -5.07
C GLY A 164 -6.31 1.33 -5.42
N ALA A 165 -6.07 1.74 -6.68
CA ALA A 165 -4.85 2.46 -7.05
C ALA A 165 -4.79 3.88 -6.45
N LEU A 166 -5.93 4.59 -6.44
CA LEU A 166 -6.05 5.93 -5.87
C LEU A 166 -5.84 5.91 -4.36
N VAL A 167 -6.43 4.94 -3.65
CA VAL A 167 -6.37 4.89 -2.18
C VAL A 167 -4.92 4.79 -1.68
N ARG A 168 -4.15 3.83 -2.21
CA ARG A 168 -2.75 3.65 -1.82
C ARG A 168 -1.78 4.68 -2.40
N ALA A 169 -2.20 5.49 -3.38
CA ALA A 169 -1.38 6.57 -3.92
C ALA A 169 -1.19 7.75 -2.93
N ALA A 170 -2.04 7.86 -1.90
CA ALA A 170 -1.91 8.90 -0.88
C ALA A 170 -0.52 8.88 -0.20
N ALA A 171 0.06 7.70 0.02
CA ALA A 171 1.40 7.53 0.56
C ALA A 171 2.50 8.14 -0.32
N LEU A 172 2.30 8.16 -1.64
CA LEU A 172 3.26 8.75 -2.58
C LEU A 172 3.26 10.29 -2.51
N GLY A 173 2.11 10.89 -2.18
CA GLY A 173 1.96 12.34 -2.09
C GLY A 173 2.72 12.99 -0.93
N VAL A 174 3.20 12.19 0.02
CA VAL A 174 4.02 12.67 1.14
C VAL A 174 5.49 12.30 1.00
N LEU A 175 5.92 11.80 -0.17
CA LEU A 175 7.34 11.59 -0.41
C LEU A 175 8.07 12.93 -0.55
N PRO A 176 9.20 13.12 0.15
CA PRO A 176 10.00 14.33 -0.02
C PRO A 176 10.58 14.34 -1.45
N VAL A 177 10.24 15.37 -2.21
CA VAL A 177 10.87 15.64 -3.50
C VAL A 177 12.03 16.61 -3.31
N ALA A 178 13.17 16.33 -3.93
CA ALA A 178 14.27 17.29 -3.99
C ALA A 178 13.77 18.56 -4.69
N GLN A 179 13.97 19.72 -4.06
CA GLN A 179 13.72 21.02 -4.67
C GLN A 179 14.94 21.51 -5.45
#